data_AF-A0A1F3C8Q2-F1
#
_entry.id   AF-A0A1F3C8Q2-F1
#
_cell.length_a   1.000
_cell.length_b   1.000
_cell.length_c   1.000
_cell.angle_alpha   90.00
_cell.angle_beta   90.00
_cell.angle_gamma   90.00
#
_symmetry.space_group_name_H-M   'P 1'
#
loop_
_entity.id
_entity.type
_entity.pdbx_description
1 polymer ?
#
loop_
_entity_poly.entity_id
_entity_poly.type
_entity_poly.pdbx_seq_one_letter_code
_entity_poly.pdbx_strand_id
1 'polypeptide(L)' 'MTNRNAIIASILLIISSILIKVLIKDTNTSLNLQLVGFFSGVLFGVGIAFLIQILFKKK' A
#
# COMPACT_ATOMS: atom_id res chain seq x y z
N MET A 1 -2.28 -14.28 -20.70
CA MET A 1 -2.15 -14.02 -19.25
C MET A 1 -0.65 -13.86 -18.98
N THR A 2 -0.15 -12.63 -18.93
CA THR A 2 1.29 -12.37 -18.89
C THR A 2 1.85 -12.58 -17.49
N ASN A 3 3.06 -13.12 -17.38
CA ASN A 3 3.76 -13.34 -16.10
C ASN A 3 3.77 -12.10 -15.19
N ARG A 4 3.72 -10.89 -15.78
CA ARG A 4 3.56 -9.62 -15.05
C ARG A 4 2.29 -9.55 -14.20
N ASN A 5 1.16 -10.01 -14.71
CA ASN A 5 -0.11 -9.94 -13.98
C ASN A 5 -0.12 -10.91 -12.79
N ALA A 6 0.54 -12.08 -12.93
CA ALA A 6 0.72 -13.02 -11.85
C ALA A 6 1.60 -12.44 -10.73
N ILE A 7 2.69 -11.75 -11.09
CA ILE A 7 3.58 -11.08 -10.11
C ILE A 7 2.81 -9.99 -9.34
N ILE A 8 2.03 -9.16 -10.05
CA ILE A 8 1.22 -8.11 -9.43
C ILE A 8 0.17 -8.71 -8.49
N ALA A 9 -0.52 -9.78 -8.92
CA ALA A 9 -1.49 -10.47 -8.09
C ALA A 9 -0.86 -11.07 -6.83
N SER A 10 0.32 -11.67 -6.93
CA SER A 10 1.05 -12.21 -5.77
C SER A 10 1.46 -11.13 -4.78
N ILE A 11 1.94 -9.98 -5.26
CA ILE A 11 2.27 -8.83 -4.40
C ILE A 11 1.00 -8.32 -3.69
N LEU A 12 -0.11 -8.23 -4.41
CA LEU A 12 -1.38 -7.78 -3.86
C LEU A 12 -1.91 -8.73 -2.78
N LEU A 13 -1.75 -10.04 -2.96
CA LEU A 13 -2.12 -11.06 -1.98
C LEU A 13 -1.27 -10.99 -0.70
N ILE A 14 0.03 -10.71 -0.82
CA ILE A 14 0.92 -10.54 0.34
C ILE A 14 0.49 -9.31 1.15
N ILE A 15 0.22 -8.19 0.48
CA ILE A 15 -0.26 -6.96 1.12
C ILE A 15 -1.60 -7.21 1.81
N SER A 16 -2.53 -7.91 1.14
CA SER A 16 -3.83 -8.26 1.69
C SER A 16 -3.71 -9.16 2.93
N SER A 17 -2.82 -10.17 2.91
CA SER A 17 -2.59 -11.05 4.05
C SER A 17 -2.05 -10.30 5.27
N ILE A 18 -1.14 -9.34 5.08
CA ILE A 18 -0.63 -8.48 6.15
C ILE A 18 -1.75 -7.62 6.73
N LEU A 19 -2.58 -7.03 5.86
CA LEU A 19 -3.75 -6.22 6.24
C LEU A 19 -4.77 -7.02 7.05
N ILE A 20 -5.05 -8.26 6.65
CA ILE A 20 -5.96 -9.16 7.36
C ILE A 20 -5.38 -9.56 8.73
N LYS A 21 -4.09 -9.89 8.79
CA LYS A 21 -3.41 -10.21 10.06
C LYS A 21 -3.45 -9.06 11.04
N VAL A 22 -3.28 -7.85 10.52
CA VAL A 22 -3.41 -6.60 11.26
C VAL A 22 -4.86 -6.44 11.74
N LEU A 23 -5.84 -6.57 10.84
CA LEU A 23 -7.26 -6.38 11.18
C LEU A 23 -7.80 -7.39 12.21
N ILE A 24 -7.32 -8.64 12.18
CA ILE A 24 -7.75 -9.70 13.11
C ILE A 24 -7.06 -9.57 14.49
N LYS A 25 -5.88 -8.95 14.58
CA LYS A 25 -5.05 -8.98 15.79
C LYS A 25 -5.38 -7.90 16.83
N ASP A 26 -6.05 -6.80 16.47
CA ASP A 26 -6.42 -5.79 17.48
C ASP A 26 -7.86 -5.27 17.37
N THR A 27 -8.65 -5.71 18.34
CA THR A 27 -9.79 -4.95 18.90
C THR A 27 -9.31 -3.87 19.89
N ASN A 28 -8.00 -3.60 20.01
CA ASN A 28 -7.40 -2.69 20.99
C ASN A 28 -6.75 -1.46 20.33
N THR A 29 -7.01 -0.30 20.92
CA THR A 29 -6.90 1.08 20.42
C THR A 29 -5.55 1.49 19.80
N SER A 30 -4.47 0.76 20.04
CA SER A 30 -3.12 1.02 19.50
C SER A 30 -2.99 0.74 18.00
N LEU A 31 -3.75 -0.22 17.45
CA LEU A 31 -3.62 -0.59 16.05
C LEU A 31 -4.22 0.48 15.12
N ASN A 32 -5.20 1.25 15.60
CA ASN A 32 -5.82 2.32 14.81
C ASN A 32 -4.79 3.40 14.44
N LEU A 33 -3.87 3.75 15.35
CA LEU A 33 -2.79 4.70 15.08
C LEU A 33 -1.75 4.17 14.09
N GLN A 34 -1.37 2.89 14.19
CA GLN A 34 -0.43 2.28 13.24
C GLN A 34 -1.06 2.10 11.85
N LEU A 35 -2.34 1.76 11.80
CA LEU A 35 -3.09 1.59 10.55
C LEU A 35 -3.27 2.94 9.86
N VAL A 36 -3.66 3.98 10.61
CA VAL A 36 -3.71 5.36 10.11
C VAL A 36 -2.32 5.80 9.64
N GLY A 37 -1.25 5.51 10.38
CA GLY A 37 0.12 5.82 9.98
C GLY A 37 0.54 5.10 8.70
N PHE A 38 0.18 3.82 8.55
CA PHE A 38 0.47 3.02 7.36
C PHE A 38 -0.26 3.55 6.12
N PHE A 39 -1.57 3.78 6.21
CA PHE A 39 -2.35 4.33 5.09
C PHE A 39 -1.92 5.75 4.74
N SER A 40 -1.59 6.57 5.74
CA SER A 40 -1.05 7.92 5.52
C SER A 40 0.28 7.86 4.77
N GLY A 41 1.19 6.96 5.16
CA GLY A 41 2.47 6.75 4.48
C GLY A 41 2.32 6.25 3.05
N VAL A 42 1.39 5.33 2.80
CA VAL A 42 1.07 4.84 1.44
C VAL A 42 0.50 5.96 0.58
N LEU A 43 -0.46 6.73 1.09
CA LEU A 43 -1.03 7.89 0.39
C LEU A 43 0.03 8.95 0.06
N PHE A 44 0.93 9.22 1.01
CA PHE A 44 2.03 10.16 0.80
C PHE A 44 3.02 9.64 -0.26
N GLY A 45 3.39 8.36 -0.18
CA GLY A 45 4.30 7.73 -1.15
C GLY A 45 3.74 7.70 -2.57
N VAL A 46 2.46 7.36 -2.71
CA VAL A 46 1.76 7.41 -4.01
C VAL A 46 1.67 8.84 -4.52
N GLY A 47 1.32 9.79 -3.66
CA GLY A 47 1.27 11.21 -4.01
C GLY A 47 2.61 11.76 -4.53
N ILE A 48 3.71 11.43 -3.84
CA ILE A 48 5.07 11.81 -4.27
C ILE A 48 5.44 11.12 -5.59
N ALA A 49 5.17 9.82 -5.73
CA ALA A 49 5.47 9.10 -6.97
C ALA A 49 4.72 9.69 -8.17
N PHE A 50 3.45 10.08 -7.98
CA PHE A 50 2.63 10.73 -9.00
C PHE A 50 3.15 12.14 -9.31
N LEU A 51 3.53 12.90 -8.28
CA LEU A 51 4.12 14.23 -8.43
C LEU A 51 5.43 14.16 -9.22
N ILE A 52 6.33 13.23 -8.88
CA ILE A 52 7.59 12.99 -9.62
C ILE A 52 7.30 12.61 -11.06
N GLN A 53 6.34 11.72 -11.31
CA GLN A 53 5.95 11.34 -12.67
C GLN A 53 5.45 12.54 -13.48
N ILE A 54 4.72 13.47 -12.88
CA ILE A 54 4.20 14.67 -13.55
C ILE A 54 5.32 15.69 -13.77
N LEU A 55 6.13 15.96 -12.74
CA LEU A 55 7.16 17.00 -12.77
C LEU A 55 8.33 16.63 -13.70
N PHE A 56 8.68 15.33 -13.75
CA PHE A 56 9.78 14.81 -14.57
C PHE A 56 9.30 14.13 -15.86
N LYS A 57 8.00 14.16 -16.17
CA LYS A 57 7.52 13.92 -17.54
C LYS A 57 8.00 15.09 -18.41
N LYS A 58 9.23 14.96 -18.93
CA LYS A 58 9.67 15.74 -20.08
C LYS A 58 8.66 15.53 -21.21
N LYS A 59 8.20 16.62 -21.80
CA LYS A 59 7.63 16.62 -23.15
C LYS A 59 8.59 15.91 -24.11
#